data_AF-A0A941C7H3-F1
#
_entry.id   AF-A0A941C7H3-F1
#
_cell.length_a   1.000
_cell.length_b   1.000
_cell.length_c   1.000
_cell.angle_alpha   90.00
_cell.angle_beta   90.00
_cell.angle_gamma   90.00
#
_symmetry.space_group_name_H-M   'P 1'
#
loop_
_entity.id
_entity.type
_entity.pdbx_description
1 polymer ?
#
loop_
_entity_poly.entity_id
_entity_poly.type
_entity_poly.pdbx_seq_one_letter_code
_entity_poly.pdbx_strand_id
1 'polypeptide(L)' 'MRVSKNTQKAGWILIGSMLGFIIAKKYSPKETYPFILIGGFIGTCLGEQLIPEKENTKL' A
#
# COMPACT_ATOMS: atom_id res chain seq x y z
N MET A 1 -13.11 5.47 16.20
CA MET A 1 -13.80 4.91 15.01
C MET A 1 -13.09 3.62 14.61
N ARG A 2 -13.80 2.49 14.48
CA ARG A 2 -13.18 1.27 13.91
C ARG A 2 -12.99 1.48 12.42
N VAL A 3 -11.74 1.59 12.00
CA VAL A 3 -11.36 1.78 10.60
C VAL A 3 -11.68 0.48 9.83
N SER A 4 -12.33 0.58 8.66
CA SER A 4 -12.68 -0.61 7.87
C SER A 4 -11.41 -1.31 7.37
N LYS A 5 -11.47 -2.64 7.16
CA LYS A 5 -10.35 -3.40 6.59
C LYS A 5 -9.90 -2.83 5.23
N ASN A 6 -10.85 -2.40 4.40
CA ASN A 6 -10.55 -1.73 3.13
C ASN A 6 -9.78 -0.43 3.34
N THR A 7 -10.17 0.38 4.32
CA THR A 7 -9.47 1.62 4.65
C THR A 7 -8.07 1.34 5.19
N GLN A 8 -7.87 0.26 5.95
CA GLN A 8 -6.55 -0.17 6.40
C GLN A 8 -5.66 -0.65 5.24
N LYS A 9 -6.20 -1.43 4.30
CA LYS A 9 -5.50 -1.85 3.08
C LYS A 9 -5.13 -0.64 2.21
N ALA A 10 -6.09 0.28 1.99
CA ALA A 10 -5.83 1.53 1.28
C ALA A 10 -4.75 2.38 1.96
N GLY A 11 -4.68 2.36 3.30
CA GLY A 11 -3.62 3.01 4.07
C GLY A 11 -2.23 2.44 3.75
N TRP A 12 -2.11 1.11 3.65
CA TRP A 12 -0.84 0.47 3.25
C TRP A 12 -0.43 0.81 1.82
N ILE A 13 -1.39 0.85 0.89
CA ILE A 13 -1.16 1.26 -0.50
C ILE A 13 -0.66 2.71 -0.56
N LEU A 14 -1.28 3.60 0.22
CA LEU A 14 -0.88 5.01 0.30
C LEU A 14 0.55 5.16 0.86
N ILE A 15 0.86 4.45 1.95
CA ILE A 15 2.20 4.46 2.56
C ILE A 15 3.24 3.94 1.57
N GLY A 16 2.98 2.83 0.91
CA GLY A 16 3.87 2.27 -0.11
C GLY A 16 4.10 3.24 -1.27
N SER A 17 3.04 3.87 -1.78
CA SER A 17 3.11 4.87 -2.86
C SER A 17 3.93 6.10 -2.46
N MET A 18 3.76 6.59 -1.23
CA MET A 18 4.54 7.70 -0.69
C MET A 18 6.02 7.35 -0.51
N LEU A 19 6.33 6.13 -0.05
CA LEU A 19 7.72 5.67 0.04
C LEU A 19 8.37 5.61 -1.35
N GLY A 20 7.63 5.11 -2.35
CA GLY A 20 8.06 5.14 -3.75
C GLY A 20 8.37 6.57 -4.24
N PHE A 21 7.49 7.54 -3.94
CA PHE A 21 7.72 8.94 -4.26
C PHE A 21 8.98 9.52 -3.60
N ILE A 22 9.20 9.24 -2.31
CA ILE A 22 10.37 9.75 -1.57
C ILE A 22 11.67 9.18 -2.16
N ILE A 23 11.68 7.88 -2.48
CA ILE A 23 12.83 7.23 -3.12
C ILE A 23 13.07 7.85 -4.50
N ALA A 24 12.03 8.03 -5.30
CA ALA A 24 12.18 8.64 -6.62
C ALA A 24 12.75 10.06 -6.55
N LYS A 25 12.26 10.87 -5.61
CA LYS A 25 12.76 12.24 -5.40
C LYS A 25 14.26 12.27 -5.10
N LYS A 26 14.79 11.25 -4.43
CA LYS A 26 16.20 11.13 -4.09
C LYS A 26 17.08 10.61 -5.23
N TYR A 27 16.61 9.63 -6.00
CA TYR A 27 17.43 8.91 -6.98
C TYR A 27 17.16 9.29 -8.44
N SER A 28 15.91 9.56 -8.81
CA SER A 28 15.53 9.92 -10.19
C SER A 28 14.19 10.68 -10.20
N PRO A 29 14.21 12.01 -10.00
CA PRO A 29 12.98 12.81 -9.93
C PRO A 29 12.20 12.84 -11.26
N LYS A 30 12.85 12.53 -12.39
CA LYS A 30 12.19 12.43 -13.70
C LYS A 30 11.34 11.16 -13.87
N GLU A 31 11.64 10.10 -13.12
CA GLU A 31 10.96 8.79 -13.24
C GLU A 31 10.04 8.52 -12.06
N THR A 32 9.48 9.58 -11.47
CA THR A 32 8.72 9.49 -10.22
C THR A 32 7.49 8.57 -10.30
N TYR A 33 6.81 8.54 -11.45
CA TYR A 33 5.57 7.80 -11.64
C TYR A 33 5.77 6.26 -11.52
N PRO A 34 6.77 5.63 -12.19
CA PRO A 34 7.11 4.24 -11.98
C PRO A 34 7.37 3.86 -10.52
N PHE A 35 8.15 4.67 -9.78
CA PHE A 35 8.47 4.37 -8.38
C PHE A 35 7.25 4.44 -7.46
N ILE A 36 6.34 5.40 -7.68
CA ILE A 36 5.05 5.47 -6.97
C ILE A 36 4.25 4.19 -7.22
N LEU A 37 4.14 3.75 -8.47
CA LEU A 37 3.41 2.54 -8.85
C LEU A 37 3.98 1.29 -8.18
N ILE A 38 5.31 1.12 -8.21
CA ILE A 38 5.99 0.00 -7.56
C ILE A 38 5.75 0.05 -6.04
N GLY A 39 5.89 1.22 -5.44
CA GLY A 39 5.62 1.40 -4.01
C GLY A 39 4.18 1.07 -3.62
N GLY A 40 3.20 1.52 -4.40
CA GLY A 40 1.79 1.20 -4.21
C GLY A 40 1.47 -0.27 -4.40
N PHE A 41 2.10 -0.93 -5.37
CA PHE A 41 1.99 -2.38 -5.56
C PHE A 41 2.52 -3.16 -4.36
N ILE A 42 3.70 -2.81 -3.85
CA ILE A 42 4.26 -3.42 -2.64
C ILE A 42 3.34 -3.19 -1.43
N GLY A 43 2.84 -1.96 -1.25
CA GLY A 43 1.87 -1.63 -0.21
C GLY A 43 0.57 -2.44 -0.32
N THR A 44 0.14 -2.77 -1.53
CA THR A 44 -1.03 -3.63 -1.78
C THR A 44 -0.77 -5.06 -1.29
N CYS A 45 0.34 -5.67 -1.73
CA CYS A 45 0.71 -7.03 -1.31
C CYS A 45 0.87 -7.14 0.22
N LEU A 46 1.50 -6.15 0.85
CA LEU A 46 1.65 -6.11 2.31
C LEU A 46 0.31 -5.90 3.01
N GLY A 47 -0.54 -5.02 2.49
CA GLY A 47 -1.88 -4.79 3.03
C GLY A 47 -2.77 -6.04 2.97
N GLU A 48 -2.63 -6.86 1.92
CA GLU A 48 -3.34 -8.15 1.81
C GLU A 48 -2.81 -9.20 2.78
N GLN A 49 -1.50 -9.31 2.96
CA GLN A 49 -0.90 -10.30 3.87
C GLN A 49 -1.08 -9.93 5.35
N LEU A 50 -0.96 -8.65 5.71
CA LEU A 50 -1.00 -8.17 7.10
C LEU A 50 -2.42 -7.95 7.61
N ILE A 51 -3.39 -7.72 6.72
CA ILE A 51 -4.81 -7.59 7.07
C ILE A 51 -5.56 -8.75 6.43
N PRO A 52 -5.35 -9.98 6.93
CA PRO A 52 -6.11 -11.12 6.45
C PRO A 52 -7.59 -10.84 6.72
N GLU A 53 -8.42 -11.08 5.71
CA GLU A 53 -9.83 -11.15 5.97
C GLU A 53 -10.04 -12.30 6.96
N LYS A 54 -10.42 -11.99 8.20
CA LYS A 54 -11.15 -12.95 9.03
C LYS A 54 -12.30 -13.44 8.15
N GLU A 55 -12.12 -14.61 7.56
CA GLU A 55 -13.16 -15.40 6.97
C GLU A 55 -14.20 -15.55 8.07
N ASN A 56 -15.35 -14.90 7.90
CA ASN A 56 -16.52 -15.29 8.68
C ASN A 56 -16.86 -16.68 8.16
N THR A 57 -16.20 -17.69 8.73
CA THR A 57 -16.61 -19.08 8.64
C THR A 57 -18.01 -19.12 9.24
N LYS A 58 -19.02 -18.95 8.38
CA LYS A 58 -20.39 -19.39 8.67
C LYS A 58 -20.34 -20.91 8.57
N LEU A 59 -19.98 -21.56 9.69
CA LEU A 59 -20.37 -22.93 9.98
C LEU A 59 -21.75 -22.88 10.64
#